data_AF-A0AAU3U7D4-F1
#
_entry.id   AF-A0AAU3U7D4-F1
#
_cell.length_a   1.000
_cell.length_b   1.000
_cell.length_c   1.000
_cell.angle_alpha   90.00
_cell.angle_beta   90.00
_cell.angle_gamma   90.00
#
_symmetry.space_group_name_H-M   'P 1'
#
loop_
_entity.id
_entity.type
_entity.pdbx_description
1 polymer ?
#
loop_
_entity_poly.entity_id
_entity_poly.type
_entity_poly.pdbx_seq_one_letter_code
_entity_poly.pdbx_strand_id
1 'polypeptide(L)'
;MTMPHHALEIMLTRPLSPAALLRAARVLPLAANRDATRLMALVQAKTPHRAARRLRHRLGARLPIDVITRHYPDAGHKVLLNVAFPPSAHAALTAAARRVQQTPEHFLELALHRALVQHADQEMDRLDRAVHQLLAHTTPAYLISAVGHALTRLPERPTP
;
A
#
# COMPACT_ATOMS: atom_id res chain seq x y z
N MET A 1 13.44 29.60 6.00
CA MET A 1 13.44 28.19 5.54
C MET A 1 12.01 27.79 5.21
N THR A 2 11.68 27.52 3.95
CA THR A 2 10.35 27.02 3.55
C THR A 2 10.20 25.57 4.00
N MET A 3 9.11 25.25 4.69
CA MET A 3 8.80 23.87 5.09
C MET A 3 8.19 23.12 3.89
N PRO A 4 8.75 21.96 3.48
CA PRO A 4 8.21 21.24 2.33
C PRO A 4 6.82 20.66 2.64
N HIS A 5 5.99 20.58 1.60
CA HIS A 5 4.72 19.87 1.63
C HIS A 5 4.94 18.43 1.20
N HIS A 6 4.34 17.49 1.93
CA HIS A 6 4.38 16.06 1.60
C HIS A 6 2.99 15.61 1.17
N ALA A 7 2.91 15.03 -0.02
CA ALA A 7 1.70 14.37 -0.52
C ALA A 7 1.57 12.99 0.11
N LEU A 8 0.52 12.82 0.92
CA LEU A 8 0.22 11.61 1.66
C LEU A 8 -1.10 11.02 1.17
N GLU A 9 -1.11 9.72 0.95
CA GLU A 9 -2.30 8.93 0.73
C GLU A 9 -2.70 8.21 2.03
N ILE A 10 -3.99 8.17 2.30
CA ILE A 10 -4.60 7.57 3.48
C ILE A 10 -5.50 6.44 3.00
N MET A 11 -5.15 5.21 3.33
CA MET A 11 -6.01 4.05 3.11
C MET A 11 -6.91 3.86 4.33
N LEU A 12 -8.18 3.58 4.09
CA LEU A 12 -9.18 3.42 5.14
C LEU A 12 -9.65 1.97 5.19
N THR A 13 -9.94 1.47 6.39
CA THR A 13 -10.48 0.10 6.55
C THR A 13 -11.92 -0.03 6.05
N ARG A 14 -12.62 1.09 5.85
CA ARG A 14 -13.98 1.15 5.31
C ARG A 14 -14.24 2.50 4.61
N PRO A 15 -15.18 2.55 3.64
CA PRO A 15 -15.59 3.79 3.00
C PRO A 15 -16.06 4.85 3.99
N LEU A 16 -15.80 6.13 3.70
CA LEU A 16 -16.35 7.25 4.46
C LEU A 16 -17.67 7.74 3.89
N SER A 17 -18.59 8.10 4.79
CA SER A 17 -19.77 8.86 4.39
C SER A 17 -19.38 10.32 4.02
N PRO A 18 -20.14 10.98 3.13
CA PRO A 18 -19.88 12.36 2.75
C PRO A 18 -19.81 13.32 3.97
N ALA A 19 -20.67 13.11 4.97
CA ALA A 19 -20.66 13.91 6.20
C ALA A 19 -19.38 13.70 7.03
N ALA A 20 -18.86 12.46 7.09
CA ALA A 20 -17.60 12.18 7.78
C ALA A 20 -16.42 12.80 7.05
N LEU A 21 -16.41 12.74 5.71
CA LEU A 21 -15.41 13.40 4.88
C LEU A 21 -15.41 14.91 5.08
N LEU A 22 -16.58 15.57 5.04
CA LEU A 22 -16.70 17.01 5.29
C LEU A 22 -16.20 17.42 6.68
N ARG A 23 -16.51 16.63 7.72
CA ARG A 23 -15.99 16.89 9.07
C ARG A 23 -14.47 16.74 9.14
N ALA A 24 -13.90 15.74 8.48
CA ALA A 24 -12.46 15.55 8.43
C ALA A 24 -11.76 16.67 7.64
N ALA A 25 -12.36 17.11 6.54
CA ALA A 25 -11.86 18.19 5.69
C ALA A 25 -11.73 19.53 6.42
N ARG A 26 -12.53 19.76 7.47
CA ARG A 26 -12.40 20.94 8.35
C ARG A 26 -11.12 20.94 9.19
N VAL A 27 -10.51 19.78 9.41
CA VAL A 27 -9.28 19.63 10.22
C VAL A 27 -8.04 19.71 9.34
N LEU A 28 -8.11 19.13 8.16
CA LEU A 28 -7.06 19.09 7.16
C LEU A 28 -7.73 19.00 5.79
N PRO A 29 -7.32 19.78 4.78
CA PRO A 29 -7.82 19.61 3.42
C PRO A 29 -7.56 18.18 2.92
N LEU A 30 -8.62 17.54 2.42
CA LEU A 30 -8.62 16.15 1.97
C LEU A 30 -9.33 16.04 0.63
N ALA A 31 -8.75 15.26 -0.29
CA ALA A 31 -9.44 14.78 -1.49
C ALA A 31 -9.74 13.30 -1.33
N ALA A 32 -10.90 12.83 -1.75
CA ALA A 32 -11.28 11.41 -1.69
C ALA A 32 -11.29 10.79 -3.09
N ASN A 33 -10.94 9.51 -3.19
CA ASN A 33 -11.22 8.73 -4.38
C ASN A 33 -12.74 8.46 -4.53
N ARG A 34 -13.14 7.93 -5.68
CA ARG A 34 -14.54 7.64 -6.02
C ARG A 34 -15.28 6.84 -4.94
N ASP A 35 -14.63 5.84 -4.36
CA ASP A 35 -15.27 4.93 -3.40
C ASP A 35 -15.06 5.36 -1.94
N ALA A 36 -14.46 6.54 -1.70
CA ALA A 36 -14.17 7.10 -0.38
C ALA A 36 -13.40 6.16 0.57
N THR A 37 -12.60 5.24 0.01
CA THR A 37 -11.70 4.32 0.72
C THR A 37 -10.25 4.80 0.73
N ARG A 38 -9.92 5.77 -0.13
CA ARG A 38 -8.61 6.40 -0.22
C ARG A 38 -8.78 7.91 -0.16
N LEU A 39 -7.97 8.55 0.66
CA LEU A 39 -7.91 10.00 0.75
C LEU A 39 -6.50 10.50 0.44
N MET A 40 -6.39 11.71 -0.08
CA MET A 40 -5.14 12.43 -0.26
C MET A 40 -5.10 13.69 0.59
N ALA A 41 -3.92 13.97 1.15
CA ALA A 41 -3.66 15.20 1.91
C ALA A 41 -2.27 15.75 1.60
N LEU A 42 -2.14 17.08 1.63
CA LEU A 42 -0.85 17.77 1.65
C LEU A 42 -0.54 18.23 3.07
N VAL A 43 0.60 17.80 3.61
CA VAL A 43 1.00 18.13 4.98
C VAL A 43 2.37 18.76 5.01
N GLN A 44 2.47 19.97 5.56
CA GLN A 44 3.75 20.64 5.81
C GLN A 44 4.49 20.01 6.98
N ALA A 45 5.72 19.55 6.74
CA ALA A 45 6.63 19.06 7.76
C ALA A 45 8.09 19.03 7.28
N LYS A 46 9.04 19.01 8.22
CA LYS A 46 10.48 18.85 7.90
C LYS A 46 10.79 17.53 7.18
N THR A 47 10.06 16.46 7.48
CA THR A 47 10.28 15.13 6.92
C THR A 47 8.95 14.42 6.64
N PRO A 48 8.93 13.45 5.70
CA PRO A 48 7.74 12.65 5.42
C PRO A 48 7.21 11.91 6.65
N HIS A 49 8.09 11.35 7.49
CA HIS A 49 7.70 10.68 8.74
C HIS A 49 6.95 11.62 9.69
N ARG A 50 7.42 12.88 9.81
CA ARG A 50 6.75 13.89 10.64
C ARG A 50 5.40 14.29 10.03
N ALA A 51 5.30 14.39 8.70
CA ALA A 51 4.05 14.64 8.01
C ALA A 51 3.02 13.53 8.31
N ALA A 52 3.40 12.26 8.14
CA ALA A 52 2.53 11.12 8.43
C ALA A 52 2.11 11.05 9.89
N ARG A 53 3.03 11.27 10.84
CA ARG A 53 2.72 11.31 12.28
C ARG A 53 1.74 12.43 12.63
N ARG A 54 1.94 13.62 12.05
CA ARG A 54 1.05 14.78 12.24
C ARG A 54 -0.35 14.50 11.69
N LEU A 55 -0.43 13.88 10.51
CA LEU A 55 -1.68 13.46 9.91
C LEU A 55 -2.41 12.46 10.81
N ARG A 56 -1.72 11.39 11.23
CA ARG A 56 -2.26 10.36 12.13
C ARG A 56 -2.78 10.97 13.43
N HIS A 57 -2.06 11.90 14.03
CA HIS A 57 -2.51 12.58 15.25
C HIS A 57 -3.78 13.41 15.02
N ARG A 58 -3.90 14.10 13.88
CA ARG A 58 -5.06 14.99 13.60
C ARG A 58 -6.32 14.23 13.22
N LEU A 59 -6.17 13.12 12.52
CA LEU A 59 -7.27 12.40 11.88
C LEU A 59 -7.49 10.99 12.44
N GLY A 60 -6.53 10.38 13.14
CA GLY A 60 -6.59 8.98 13.56
C GLY A 60 -7.72 8.66 14.54
N ALA A 61 -8.14 9.61 15.36
CA ALA A 61 -9.31 9.44 16.22
C ALA A 61 -10.66 9.65 15.50
N ARG A 62 -10.63 10.21 14.27
CA ARG A 62 -11.83 10.63 13.52
C ARG A 62 -12.10 9.77 12.31
N LEU A 63 -11.05 9.15 11.77
CA LEU A 63 -11.08 8.35 10.55
C LEU A 63 -10.62 6.92 10.85
N PRO A 64 -11.22 5.92 10.20
CA PRO A 64 -10.79 4.53 10.30
C PRO A 64 -9.53 4.31 9.45
N ILE A 65 -8.43 4.98 9.81
CA ILE A 65 -7.18 4.95 9.04
C ILE A 65 -6.50 3.61 9.23
N ASP A 66 -6.30 2.91 8.13
CA ASP A 66 -5.46 1.73 8.06
C ASP A 66 -3.99 2.17 7.92
N VAL A 67 -3.61 2.53 6.70
CA VAL A 67 -2.24 2.90 6.33
C VAL A 67 -2.18 4.36 5.89
N ILE A 68 -1.10 5.05 6.27
CA ILE A 68 -0.73 6.33 5.64
C ILE A 68 0.56 6.09 4.88
N THR A 69 0.57 6.46 3.60
CA THR A 69 1.73 6.33 2.72
C THR A 69 2.05 7.64 2.04
N ARG A 70 3.27 7.78 1.52
CA ARG A 70 3.56 8.82 0.53
C ARG A 70 2.88 8.44 -0.78
N HIS A 71 2.34 9.44 -1.46
CA HIS A 71 1.79 9.22 -2.80
C HIS A 71 2.89 8.85 -3.81
N TYR A 72 4.07 9.47 -3.68
CA TYR A 72 5.23 9.15 -4.51
C TYR A 72 6.31 8.42 -3.70
N PRO A 73 6.98 7.42 -4.30
CA PRO A 73 8.17 6.83 -3.69
C PRO A 73 9.27 7.89 -3.56
N ASP A 74 10.23 7.65 -2.66
CA ASP A 74 11.43 8.49 -2.64
C ASP A 74 12.39 8.18 -3.79
N ALA A 75 13.49 8.94 -3.84
CA ALA A 75 14.57 8.75 -4.80
C ALA A 75 15.20 7.33 -4.77
N GLY A 76 15.02 6.59 -3.67
CA GLY A 76 15.45 5.19 -3.55
C GLY A 76 14.35 4.18 -3.92
N HIS A 77 13.27 4.63 -4.56
CA HIS A 77 12.06 3.85 -4.83
C HIS A 77 11.39 3.26 -3.58
N LYS A 78 11.71 3.78 -2.38
CA LYS A 78 11.11 3.30 -1.12
C LYS A 78 9.83 4.06 -0.82
N VAL A 79 8.84 3.29 -0.40
CA VAL A 79 7.54 3.82 0.05
C VAL A 79 7.56 3.92 1.57
N LEU A 80 7.07 5.05 2.09
CA LEU A 80 6.88 5.20 3.53
C LEU A 80 5.56 4.52 3.91
N LEU A 81 5.59 3.56 4.83
CA LEU A 81 4.37 2.98 5.40
C LEU A 81 4.26 3.38 6.87
N ASN A 82 3.22 4.12 7.21
CA ASN A 82 2.82 4.36 8.59
C ASN A 82 1.59 3.50 8.87
N VAL A 83 1.79 2.42 9.62
CA VAL A 83 0.77 1.42 9.94
C VAL A 83 0.50 1.44 11.44
N ALA A 84 -0.76 1.29 11.83
CA ALA A 84 -1.15 1.12 13.22
C ALA A 84 -1.30 -0.37 13.53
N PHE A 85 -0.55 -0.86 14.51
CA PHE A 85 -0.67 -2.24 14.99
C PHE A 85 -1.51 -2.28 16.27
N PRO A 86 -2.33 -3.32 16.46
CA PRO A 86 -2.89 -3.63 17.78
C PRO A 86 -1.78 -3.76 18.83
N PRO A 87 -2.01 -3.41 20.11
CA PRO A 87 -0.97 -3.44 21.14
C PRO A 87 -0.25 -4.80 21.27
N SER A 88 -0.99 -5.90 21.15
CA SER A 88 -0.43 -7.26 21.18
C SER A 88 0.51 -7.53 20.01
N ALA A 89 0.11 -7.16 18.79
CA ALA A 89 0.93 -7.30 17.59
C ALA A 89 2.19 -6.43 17.67
N HIS A 90 2.07 -5.18 18.17
CA HIS A 90 3.21 -4.31 18.36
C HIS A 90 4.20 -4.85 19.41
N ALA A 91 3.70 -5.41 20.52
CA ALA A 91 4.53 -6.04 21.53
C ALA A 91 5.26 -7.29 20.99
N ALA A 92 4.56 -8.13 20.22
CA ALA A 92 5.14 -9.31 19.58
C ALA A 92 6.23 -8.92 18.57
N LEU A 93 5.96 -7.93 17.71
CA LEU A 93 6.93 -7.38 16.77
C LEU A 93 8.18 -6.86 17.50
N THR A 94 7.98 -6.09 18.58
CA THR A 94 9.07 -5.52 19.37
C THR A 94 9.91 -6.61 20.03
N ALA A 95 9.27 -7.64 20.60
CA ALA A 95 9.97 -8.77 21.19
C ALA A 95 10.79 -9.56 20.14
N ALA A 96 10.22 -9.81 18.96
CA ALA A 96 10.90 -10.48 17.86
C ALA A 96 12.12 -9.69 17.36
N ALA A 97 11.96 -8.39 17.13
CA ALA A 97 13.05 -7.51 16.70
C ALA A 97 14.19 -7.46 17.73
N ARG A 98 13.86 -7.40 19.02
CA ARG A 98 14.86 -7.43 20.11
C ARG A 98 15.66 -8.73 20.14
N ARG A 99 15.04 -9.89 19.89
CA ARG A 99 15.74 -11.19 19.86
C ARG A 99 16.83 -11.25 18.80
N VAL A 100 16.65 -10.54 17.69
CA VAL A 100 17.63 -10.47 16.59
C VAL A 100 18.44 -9.16 16.61
N GLN A 101 18.39 -8.39 17.71
CA GLN A 101 19.13 -7.13 17.91
C GLN A 101 18.85 -6.07 16.83
N GLN A 102 17.62 -6.01 16.33
CA GLN A 102 17.18 -5.03 15.34
C GLN A 102 16.14 -4.06 15.91
N THR A 103 15.96 -2.91 15.24
CA THR A 103 14.80 -2.06 15.50
C THR A 103 13.53 -2.74 14.94
N PRO A 104 12.35 -2.52 15.54
CA PRO A 104 11.08 -3.04 15.03
C PRO A 104 10.83 -2.67 13.56
N GLU A 105 11.22 -1.46 13.15
CA GLU A 105 11.06 -0.97 11.78
C GLU A 105 11.93 -1.75 10.80
N HIS A 106 13.21 -1.94 11.11
CA HIS A 106 14.12 -2.66 10.23
C HIS A 106 13.78 -4.15 10.15
N PHE A 107 13.40 -4.74 11.29
CA PHE A 107 12.91 -6.12 11.33
C PHE A 107 11.68 -6.30 10.43
N LEU A 108 10.71 -5.39 10.51
CA LEU A 108 9.51 -5.44 9.69
C LEU A 108 9.81 -5.21 8.20
N GLU A 109 10.71 -4.29 7.87
CA GLU A 109 11.15 -4.04 6.48
C GLU A 109 11.73 -5.32 5.86
N LEU A 110 12.63 -6.01 6.56
CA LEU A 110 13.21 -7.27 6.10
C LEU A 110 12.17 -8.39 5.98
N ALA A 111 11.27 -8.51 6.97
CA ALA A 111 10.21 -9.51 6.94
C ALA A 111 9.27 -9.29 5.75
N LEU A 112 8.89 -8.04 5.48
CA LEU A 112 8.05 -7.68 4.35
C LEU A 112 8.76 -7.96 3.02
N HIS A 113 10.04 -7.61 2.90
CA HIS A 113 10.80 -7.89 1.68
C HIS A 113 10.87 -9.40 1.39
N ARG A 114 11.14 -10.22 2.41
CA ARG A 114 11.15 -11.69 2.27
C ARG A 114 9.78 -12.22 1.86
N ALA A 115 8.71 -11.74 2.49
CA ALA A 115 7.35 -12.15 2.16
C ALA A 115 6.97 -11.77 0.72
N LEU A 116 7.38 -10.59 0.24
CA LEU A 116 7.15 -10.16 -1.14
C LEU A 116 7.90 -11.01 -2.15
N VAL A 117 9.17 -11.36 -1.88
CA VAL A 117 9.95 -12.28 -2.73
C VAL A 117 9.28 -13.66 -2.78
N GLN A 118 8.94 -14.22 -1.62
CA GLN A 118 8.25 -15.52 -1.55
C GLN A 118 6.92 -15.50 -2.29
N HIS A 119 6.15 -14.41 -2.20
CA HIS A 119 4.89 -14.28 -2.92
C HIS A 119 5.10 -14.23 -4.44
N ALA A 120 6.12 -13.50 -4.91
CA ALA A 120 6.45 -13.44 -6.33
C ALA A 120 6.84 -14.82 -6.87
N ASP A 121 7.65 -15.58 -6.12
CA ASP A 121 8.03 -16.95 -6.48
C ASP A 121 6.81 -17.87 -6.53
N GLN A 122 5.92 -17.79 -5.54
CA GLN A 122 4.69 -18.59 -5.49
C GLN A 122 3.74 -18.28 -6.67
N GLU A 123 3.61 -17.01 -7.05
CA GLU A 123 2.78 -16.62 -8.19
C GLU A 123 3.43 -17.08 -9.51
N MET A 124 4.76 -17.08 -9.60
CA MET A 124 5.47 -17.65 -10.75
C MET A 124 5.23 -19.16 -10.85
N ASP A 125 5.39 -19.91 -9.76
CA ASP A 125 5.13 -21.35 -9.71
C ASP A 125 3.67 -21.70 -10.01
N ARG A 126 2.74 -20.85 -9.56
CA ARG A 126 1.31 -21.00 -9.86
C ARG A 126 1.06 -20.79 -11.35
N LEU A 127 1.63 -19.74 -11.95
CA LEU A 127 1.47 -19.44 -13.36
C LEU A 127 2.10 -20.53 -14.22
N ASP A 128 3.30 -20.99 -13.87
CA ASP A 128 4.01 -22.05 -14.56
C ASP A 128 3.18 -23.34 -14.59
N ARG A 129 2.61 -23.75 -13.44
CA ARG A 129 1.70 -24.90 -13.37
C ARG A 129 0.46 -24.72 -14.23
N ALA A 130 -0.14 -23.53 -14.25
CA ALA A 130 -1.30 -23.25 -15.08
C ALA A 130 -0.97 -23.32 -16.58
N VAL A 131 0.19 -22.80 -16.99
CA VAL A 131 0.66 -22.90 -18.37
C VAL A 131 0.93 -24.35 -18.76
N HIS A 132 1.59 -25.13 -17.90
CA HIS A 132 1.82 -26.55 -18.15
C HIS A 132 0.51 -27.34 -18.29
N GLN A 133 -0.50 -27.05 -17.47
CA GLN A 133 -1.82 -27.66 -17.60
C GLN A 133 -2.50 -27.30 -18.93
N LEU A 134 -2.40 -26.05 -19.37
CA LEU A 134 -2.94 -25.63 -20.67
C LEU A 134 -2.22 -26.36 -21.80
N LEU A 135 -0.88 -26.41 -21.79
CA LEU A 135 -0.07 -27.11 -22.80
C LEU A 135 -0.26 -28.63 -22.80
N ALA A 136 -0.68 -29.24 -21.68
CA ALA A 136 -1.04 -30.65 -21.66
C ALA A 136 -2.30 -30.95 -22.50
N HIS A 137 -3.12 -29.94 -22.78
CA HIS A 137 -4.43 -30.09 -23.43
C HIS A 137 -4.56 -29.21 -24.68
N THR A 138 -3.49 -28.53 -25.09
CA THR A 138 -3.46 -27.66 -26.28
C THR A 138 -2.07 -27.65 -26.90
N THR A 139 -1.96 -27.22 -28.16
CA THR A 139 -0.63 -27.01 -28.76
C THR A 139 -0.14 -25.58 -28.48
N PRO A 140 1.19 -25.35 -28.46
CA PRO A 140 1.75 -24.01 -28.27
C PRO A 140 1.15 -22.96 -29.22
N ALA A 141 0.87 -23.32 -30.47
CA ALA A 141 0.27 -22.43 -31.46
C ALA A 141 -1.14 -21.96 -31.07
N TYR A 142 -2.00 -22.88 -30.59
CA TYR A 142 -3.34 -22.53 -30.13
C TYR A 142 -3.31 -21.71 -28.84
N LEU A 143 -2.38 -22.01 -27.92
CA LEU A 143 -2.20 -21.20 -26.70
C LEU A 143 -1.79 -19.76 -27.03
N ILE A 144 -0.81 -19.57 -27.93
CA ILE A 144 -0.35 -18.23 -28.35
C ILE A 144 -1.50 -17.46 -29.01
N SER A 145 -2.28 -18.11 -29.88
CA SER A 145 -3.45 -17.49 -30.51
C SER A 145 -4.51 -17.07 -29.47
N ALA A 146 -4.81 -17.93 -28.50
CA ALA A 146 -5.77 -17.64 -27.43
C ALA A 146 -5.29 -16.48 -26.53
N VAL A 147 -4.00 -16.46 -26.16
CA VAL A 147 -3.40 -15.36 -25.39
C VAL A 147 -3.46 -14.06 -26.19
N GLY A 148 -3.10 -14.07 -27.48
CA GLY A 148 -3.22 -12.89 -28.35
C GLY A 148 -4.65 -12.33 -28.42
N HIS A 149 -5.65 -13.21 -28.50
CA HIS A 149 -7.05 -12.80 -28.44
C HIS A 149 -7.48 -12.27 -27.07
N ALA A 150 -6.98 -12.83 -25.98
CA ALA A 150 -7.27 -12.36 -24.64
C ALA A 150 -6.65 -10.97 -24.39
N LEU A 151 -5.40 -10.77 -24.80
CA LEU A 151 -4.68 -9.51 -24.62
C LEU A 151 -5.31 -8.35 -25.40
N THR A 152 -5.87 -8.61 -26.58
CA THR A 152 -6.61 -7.59 -27.38
C THR A 152 -7.97 -7.23 -26.79
N ARG A 153 -8.48 -8.01 -25.82
CA ARG A 153 -9.75 -7.76 -25.12
C ARG A 153 -9.58 -7.22 -23.71
N LEU A 154 -8.34 -7.16 -23.20
CA LEU A 154 -8.09 -6.49 -21.93
C LEU A 154 -8.37 -5.00 -22.10
N PRO A 155 -9.15 -4.38 -21.21
CA PRO A 155 -9.26 -2.93 -21.21
C PRO A 155 -7.86 -2.35 -21.02
N GLU A 156 -7.51 -1.33 -21.81
CA GLU A 156 -6.32 -0.53 -21.52
C GLU A 156 -6.37 -0.13 -20.04
N ARG A 157 -5.24 -0.32 -19.35
CA ARG A 157 -5.06 0.03 -17.93
C ARG A 157 -5.85 1.31 -17.57
N PRO A 158 -6.51 1.36 -16.40
CA PRO A 158 -6.87 2.67 -15.85
C PRO A 158 -5.56 3.45 -15.67
N THR A 159 -5.42 4.51 -16.45
CA THR A 159 -4.30 5.46 -16.38
C THR A 159 -4.25 6.09 -14.97
N PRO A 160 -3.04 6.42 -14.48
CA PRO A 160 -2.83 6.95 -13.13
C PRO A 160 -3.54 8.29 -12.89
#